data_AF-A0A6B3GBB0-F1
#
_entry.id   AF-A0A6B3GBB0-F1
#
_cell.length_a   1.000
_cell.length_b   1.000
_cell.length_c   1.000
_cell.angle_alpha   90.00
_cell.angle_beta   90.00
_cell.angle_gamma   90.00
#
_symmetry.space_group_name_H-M   'P 1'
#
loop_
_entity.id
_entity.type
_entity.pdbx_description
1 polymer ?
#
loop_
_entity_poly.entity_id
_entity_poly.type
_entity_poly.pdbx_seq_one_letter_code
_entity_poly.pdbx_strand_id
1 'polypeptide(L)'
;DFSPMTSGLAGGNAKLSNAARAGNAPDIVTLVDADLPSFAIDGVCADLTGLVTPRLRERLGPQAWTNGVLDGRTYGIPVDLGPMLFAYREDILTRHRIEPPTTWEEFGEAARRLKRDAGVDLSTFHPNAYNVLAGHTMQSGGQWFAIEDDAWVLDFLGEPSRRVAEFWQGLVDEKVLMFAPGSSQQWLSALARGAVASHLVGPWGLAALVRSVPGTSG
;
A
#
# COMPACT_ATOMS: atom_id res chain seq x y z
N ASP A 1 5.66 29.56 -6.60
CA ASP A 1 4.61 28.95 -7.44
C ASP A 1 4.50 27.46 -7.19
N PHE A 2 3.29 26.96 -6.96
CA PHE A 2 3.00 25.53 -6.85
C PHE A 2 2.65 25.00 -8.24
N SER A 3 3.35 23.96 -8.70
CA SER A 3 3.04 23.29 -9.96
C SER A 3 2.69 21.83 -9.69
N PRO A 4 1.46 21.39 -10.04
CA PRO A 4 1.09 19.99 -9.88
C PRO A 4 1.98 19.12 -10.79
N MET A 5 2.58 18.08 -10.21
CA MET A 5 3.29 17.05 -10.96
C MET A 5 2.41 15.82 -11.13
N THR A 6 2.58 15.14 -12.26
CA THR A 6 2.03 13.81 -12.49
C THR A 6 2.56 12.84 -11.42
N SER A 7 1.78 11.83 -11.03
CA SER A 7 2.22 10.84 -10.05
C SER A 7 3.53 10.16 -10.47
N GLY A 8 4.32 9.69 -9.49
CA GLY A 8 5.61 9.05 -9.73
C GLY A 8 5.54 7.91 -10.75
N LEU A 9 4.60 6.98 -10.55
CA LEU A 9 4.33 5.85 -11.43
C LEU A 9 3.84 6.23 -12.83
N ALA A 10 3.28 7.43 -13.01
CA ALA A 10 2.83 7.93 -14.31
C ALA A 10 3.84 8.90 -14.96
N GLY A 11 5.12 8.81 -14.57
CA GLY A 11 6.23 9.55 -15.19
C GLY A 11 6.72 10.77 -14.41
N GLY A 12 6.12 11.08 -13.25
CA GLY A 12 6.55 12.17 -12.37
C GLY A 12 8.01 12.02 -11.91
N ASN A 13 8.43 10.80 -11.55
CA ASN A 13 9.78 10.53 -11.07
C ASN A 13 10.84 10.77 -12.16
N ALA A 14 10.56 10.34 -13.40
CA ALA A 14 11.44 10.58 -14.53
C ALA A 14 11.58 12.07 -14.83
N LYS A 15 10.48 12.83 -14.76
CA LYS A 15 10.50 14.29 -14.95
C LYS A 15 11.34 14.97 -13.87
N LEU A 16 11.19 14.58 -12.61
CA LEU A 16 11.99 15.12 -11.50
C LEU A 16 13.48 14.82 -11.67
N SER A 17 13.83 13.56 -11.98
CA SER A 17 15.22 13.13 -12.20
C SER A 17 15.89 13.92 -13.33
N ASN A 18 15.17 14.14 -14.44
CA ASN A 18 15.66 14.97 -15.55
C ASN A 18 15.83 16.44 -15.15
N ALA A 19 14.88 17.01 -14.40
CA ALA A 19 14.97 18.38 -13.94
C ALA A 19 16.16 18.59 -12.99
N ALA A 20 16.42 17.63 -12.10
CA ALA A 20 17.58 17.66 -11.22
C ALA A 20 18.90 17.65 -12.00
N ARG A 21 19.03 16.75 -12.99
CA ARG A 21 20.20 16.72 -13.89
C ARG A 21 20.37 18.01 -14.70
N ALA A 22 19.26 18.68 -15.04
CA ALA A 22 19.27 19.95 -15.78
C ALA A 22 19.47 21.18 -14.88
N GLY A 23 19.57 21.02 -13.55
CA GLY A 23 19.72 22.13 -12.60
C GLY A 23 18.47 23.00 -12.44
N ASN A 24 17.28 22.48 -12.79
CA ASN A 24 16.01 23.19 -12.69
C ASN A 24 14.94 22.39 -11.92
N ALA A 25 15.38 21.51 -11.01
CA ALA A 25 14.49 20.83 -10.07
C ALA A 25 13.75 21.85 -9.17
N PRO A 26 12.53 21.51 -8.71
CA PRO A 26 11.81 22.32 -7.74
C PRO A 26 12.50 22.31 -6.37
N ASP A 27 12.30 23.38 -5.58
CA ASP A 27 12.85 23.48 -4.22
C ASP A 27 12.26 22.42 -3.26
N ILE A 28 10.98 22.09 -3.44
CA ILE A 28 10.24 21.11 -2.62
C ILE A 28 9.45 20.20 -3.55
N VAL A 29 9.54 18.90 -3.31
CA VAL A 29 8.79 17.87 -4.03
C VAL A 29 8.25 16.83 -3.05
N THR A 30 7.06 16.31 -3.34
CA THR A 30 6.52 15.14 -2.65
C THR A 30 6.92 13.89 -3.42
N LEU A 31 7.53 12.93 -2.72
CA LEU A 31 7.94 11.63 -3.24
C LEU A 31 7.17 10.54 -2.51
N VAL A 32 6.99 9.40 -3.18
CA VAL A 32 6.63 8.15 -2.49
C VAL A 32 7.87 7.70 -1.71
N ASP A 33 7.66 7.26 -0.48
CA ASP A 33 8.72 6.82 0.43
C ASP A 33 9.62 5.74 -0.17
N ALA A 34 9.06 4.80 -0.93
CA ALA A 34 9.79 3.77 -1.65
C ALA A 34 10.78 4.32 -2.71
N ASP A 35 10.56 5.52 -3.24
CA ASP A 35 11.44 6.14 -4.24
C ASP A 35 12.56 6.97 -3.62
N LEU A 36 12.39 7.44 -2.37
CA LEU A 36 13.31 8.38 -1.71
C LEU A 36 14.77 7.88 -1.69
N PRO A 37 15.09 6.61 -1.39
CA PRO A 37 16.47 6.14 -1.36
C PRO A 37 17.20 6.35 -2.69
N SER A 38 16.54 6.09 -3.83
CA SER A 38 17.16 6.28 -5.15
C SER A 38 17.46 7.75 -5.41
N PHE A 39 16.54 8.65 -5.07
CA PHE A 39 16.74 10.09 -5.24
C PHE A 39 17.80 10.66 -4.29
N ALA A 40 17.92 10.11 -3.08
CA ALA A 40 18.99 10.48 -2.13
C ALA A 40 20.37 10.02 -2.65
N ILE A 41 20.49 8.78 -3.12
CA ILE A 41 21.73 8.23 -3.70
C ILE A 41 22.17 9.00 -4.94
N ASP A 42 21.22 9.36 -5.81
CA ASP A 42 21.46 10.16 -7.03
C ASP A 42 21.82 11.63 -6.72
N GLY A 43 21.81 12.05 -5.45
CA GLY A 43 22.12 13.42 -5.03
C GLY A 43 21.04 14.43 -5.37
N VAL A 44 19.82 13.97 -5.68
CA VAL A 44 18.68 14.85 -5.99
C VAL A 44 18.07 15.44 -4.72
N CYS A 45 18.05 14.66 -3.63
CA CYS A 45 17.52 15.12 -2.34
C CYS A 45 18.62 15.74 -1.47
N ALA A 46 18.33 16.90 -0.87
CA ALA A 46 19.22 17.53 0.09
C ALA A 46 19.25 16.76 1.43
N ASP A 47 20.41 16.80 2.11
CA ASP A 47 20.51 16.32 3.50
C ASP A 47 19.83 17.34 4.43
N LEU A 48 18.71 16.92 5.01
CA LEU A 48 17.88 17.72 5.91
C LEU A 48 18.23 17.52 7.39
N THR A 49 19.24 16.69 7.72
CA THR A 49 19.51 16.26 9.10
C THR A 49 19.65 17.44 10.06
N GLY A 50 20.37 18.50 9.65
CA GLY A 50 20.56 19.71 10.45
C GLY A 50 19.31 20.57 10.62
N LEU A 51 18.29 20.36 9.79
CA LEU A 51 17.01 21.09 9.83
C LEU A 51 15.97 20.37 10.70
N VAL A 52 16.18 19.09 11.01
CA VAL A 52 15.23 18.29 11.80
C VAL A 52 15.45 18.53 13.29
N THR A 53 14.62 19.41 13.86
CA THR A 53 14.64 19.72 15.30
C THR A 53 14.07 18.58 16.16
N PRO A 54 14.45 18.48 17.45
CA PRO A 54 13.84 17.54 18.39
C PRO A 54 12.32 17.68 18.47
N ARG A 55 11.82 18.93 18.45
CA ARG A 55 10.39 19.25 18.42
C ARG A 55 9.69 18.66 17.19
N LEU A 56 10.32 18.74 16.01
CA LEU A 56 9.76 18.14 14.80
C LEU A 56 9.71 16.61 14.92
N ARG A 57 10.79 15.99 15.44
CA ARG A 57 10.84 14.54 15.65
C ARG A 57 9.74 14.05 16.59
N GLU A 58 9.56 14.73 17.71
CA GLU A 58 8.53 14.41 18.71
C GLU A 58 7.12 14.53 18.14
N ARG A 59 6.84 15.58 17.36
CA ARG A 59 5.49 15.79 16.79
C ARG A 59 5.09 14.74 15.75
N LEU A 60 6.04 14.16 15.02
CA LEU A 60 5.76 13.12 14.03
C LEU A 60 5.79 11.70 14.63
N GLY A 61 6.43 11.53 15.79
CA GLY A 61 6.63 10.22 16.40
C GLY A 61 7.68 9.37 15.67
N PRO A 62 8.24 8.34 16.32
CA PRO A 62 9.38 7.59 15.80
C PRO A 62 9.09 6.86 14.49
N GLN A 63 7.86 6.33 14.32
CA GLN A 63 7.49 5.50 13.19
C GLN A 63 7.37 6.27 11.87
N ALA A 64 7.13 7.58 11.91
CA ALA A 64 7.10 8.40 10.71
C ALA A 64 8.48 8.50 10.04
N TRP A 65 9.55 8.43 10.83
CA TRP A 65 10.91 8.66 10.33
C TRP A 65 11.54 7.44 9.65
N THR A 66 10.93 6.25 9.77
CA THR A 66 11.51 4.99 9.31
C THR A 66 11.89 5.02 7.82
N ASN A 67 11.11 5.74 7.00
CA ASN A 67 11.35 5.80 5.55
C ASN A 67 11.97 7.12 5.08
N GLY A 68 12.20 8.07 5.98
CA GLY A 68 12.81 9.38 5.67
C GLY A 68 14.32 9.44 5.96
N VAL A 69 14.87 8.39 6.55
CA VAL A 69 16.25 8.30 7.02
C VAL A 69 17.01 7.23 6.23
N LEU A 70 18.15 7.59 5.67
CA LEU A 70 19.08 6.68 4.99
C LEU A 70 20.48 6.90 5.58
N ASP A 71 21.13 5.82 6.01
CA ASP A 71 22.46 5.86 6.63
C ASP A 71 22.60 6.93 7.73
N GLY A 72 21.60 6.99 8.62
CA GLY A 72 21.54 7.95 9.73
C GLY A 72 21.25 9.41 9.33
N ARG A 73 21.14 9.72 8.04
CA ARG A 73 20.84 11.07 7.51
C ARG A 73 19.39 11.17 7.09
N THR A 74 18.77 12.32 7.32
CA THR A 74 17.39 12.57 6.92
C THR A 74 17.34 13.21 5.54
N TYR A 75 16.64 12.59 4.59
CA TYR A 75 16.47 13.09 3.22
C TYR A 75 15.02 13.46 2.87
N GLY A 76 14.07 13.10 3.72
CA GLY A 76 12.66 13.41 3.54
C GLY A 76 11.97 13.74 4.85
N ILE A 77 11.01 14.67 4.81
CA ILE A 77 10.12 14.96 5.93
C ILE A 77 8.80 14.21 5.70
N PRO A 78 8.42 13.28 6.59
CA PRO A 78 7.15 12.56 6.47
C PRO A 78 5.96 13.52 6.54
N VAL A 79 5.05 13.42 5.57
CA VAL A 79 3.83 14.25 5.50
C VAL A 79 2.56 13.45 5.82
N ASP A 80 2.59 12.13 5.64
CA ASP A 80 1.52 11.21 5.98
C ASP A 80 2.07 9.88 6.49
N LEU A 81 1.18 9.10 7.09
CA LEU A 81 1.41 7.72 7.46
C LEU A 81 0.40 6.86 6.71
N GLY A 82 0.85 5.70 6.27
CA GLY A 82 0.07 4.81 5.42
C GLY A 82 -0.26 3.46 6.02
N PRO A 83 -0.95 3.36 7.18
CA PRO A 83 -1.36 2.07 7.68
C PRO A 83 -2.32 1.40 6.69
N MET A 84 -2.16 0.11 6.43
CA MET A 84 -3.15 -0.64 5.67
C MET A 84 -4.39 -0.88 6.54
N LEU A 85 -5.56 -0.73 5.94
CA LEU A 85 -6.86 -0.89 6.59
C LEU A 85 -7.65 -2.01 5.91
N PHE A 86 -8.48 -2.68 6.69
CA PHE A 86 -9.54 -3.53 6.18
C PHE A 86 -10.85 -2.74 6.19
N ALA A 87 -11.19 -2.12 5.06
CA ALA A 87 -12.45 -1.40 4.90
C ALA A 87 -13.52 -2.37 4.40
N TYR A 88 -14.65 -2.48 5.11
CA TYR A 88 -15.70 -3.44 4.79
C TYR A 88 -17.09 -2.82 4.84
N ARG A 89 -18.05 -3.53 4.24
CA ARG A 89 -19.48 -3.19 4.23
C ARG A 89 -20.19 -3.82 5.42
N GLU A 90 -20.44 -3.04 6.45
CA GLU A 90 -21.05 -3.52 7.70
C GLU A 90 -22.43 -4.11 7.44
N ASP A 91 -23.21 -3.52 6.54
CA ASP A 91 -24.55 -3.99 6.20
C ASP A 91 -24.54 -5.37 5.50
N ILE A 92 -23.52 -5.67 4.69
CA ILE A 92 -23.36 -6.97 4.04
C ILE A 92 -22.93 -8.02 5.08
N LEU A 93 -21.91 -7.73 5.88
CA LEU A 93 -21.43 -8.66 6.91
C LEU A 93 -22.52 -8.98 7.93
N THR A 94 -23.23 -7.95 8.42
CA THR A 94 -24.35 -8.10 9.38
C THR A 94 -25.49 -8.93 8.79
N ARG A 95 -25.90 -8.67 7.54
CA ARG A 95 -26.97 -9.43 6.87
C ARG A 95 -26.65 -10.92 6.79
N HIS A 96 -25.38 -11.26 6.60
CA HIS A 96 -24.92 -12.64 6.49
C HIS A 96 -24.33 -13.20 7.78
N ARG A 97 -24.42 -12.45 8.90
CA ARG A 97 -23.90 -12.81 10.22
C ARG A 97 -22.42 -13.21 10.17
N ILE A 98 -21.63 -12.45 9.42
CA ILE A 98 -20.17 -12.58 9.36
C ILE A 98 -19.58 -11.57 10.32
N GLU A 99 -18.78 -12.02 11.27
CA GLU A 99 -18.01 -11.10 12.11
C GLU A 99 -16.83 -10.52 11.28
N PRO A 100 -16.47 -9.24 11.44
CA PRO A 100 -15.29 -8.68 10.80
C PRO A 100 -14.03 -9.44 11.24
N PRO A 101 -13.26 -10.04 10.31
CA PRO A 101 -12.08 -10.82 10.66
C PRO A 101 -10.98 -9.93 11.22
N THR A 102 -10.34 -10.41 12.28
CA THR A 102 -9.20 -9.77 12.96
C THR A 102 -7.88 -10.49 12.69
N THR A 103 -7.94 -11.71 12.14
CA THR A 103 -6.79 -12.50 11.71
C THR A 103 -6.93 -12.94 10.25
N TRP A 104 -5.83 -13.34 9.62
CA TRP A 104 -5.84 -13.87 8.25
C TRP A 104 -6.57 -15.22 8.14
N GLU A 105 -6.54 -16.03 9.18
CA GLU A 105 -7.30 -17.28 9.25
C GLU A 105 -8.81 -17.00 9.24
N GLU A 106 -9.26 -16.11 10.13
CA GLU A 106 -10.65 -15.63 10.17
C GLU A 106 -11.06 -14.99 8.83
N PHE A 107 -10.15 -14.26 8.18
CA PHE A 107 -10.40 -13.66 6.87
C PHE A 107 -10.68 -14.74 5.81
N GLY A 108 -9.87 -15.80 5.76
CA GLY A 108 -10.08 -16.92 4.84
C GLY A 108 -11.39 -17.65 5.10
N GLU A 109 -11.74 -17.89 6.37
CA GLU A 109 -13.03 -18.49 6.75
C GLU A 109 -14.23 -17.62 6.39
N ALA A 110 -14.14 -16.32 6.68
CA ALA A 110 -15.17 -15.34 6.33
C ALA A 110 -15.37 -15.26 4.80
N ALA A 111 -14.28 -15.29 4.02
CA ALA A 111 -14.35 -15.32 2.55
C ALA A 111 -15.09 -16.56 2.03
N ARG A 112 -14.72 -17.75 2.51
CA ARG A 112 -15.38 -19.01 2.14
C ARG A 112 -16.85 -19.01 2.53
N ARG A 113 -17.17 -18.54 3.74
CA ARG A 113 -18.53 -18.53 4.26
C ARG A 113 -19.41 -17.54 3.50
N LEU A 114 -18.95 -16.31 3.31
CA LEU A 114 -19.71 -15.30 2.58
C LEU A 114 -19.95 -15.74 1.12
N LYS A 115 -18.94 -16.33 0.47
CA LYS A 115 -19.08 -16.86 -0.89
C LYS A 115 -20.13 -17.96 -0.96
N ARG A 116 -20.06 -18.94 -0.07
CA ARG A 116 -20.98 -20.08 -0.03
C ARG A 116 -22.41 -19.66 0.30
N ASP A 117 -22.58 -18.79 1.28
CA ASP A 117 -23.90 -18.46 1.83
C ASP A 117 -24.62 -17.37 1.01
N ALA A 118 -23.87 -16.49 0.33
CA ALA A 118 -24.42 -15.31 -0.35
C ALA A 118 -23.98 -15.14 -1.81
N GLY A 119 -22.97 -15.87 -2.29
CA GLY A 119 -22.35 -15.64 -3.60
C GLY A 119 -21.50 -14.36 -3.67
N VAL A 120 -21.34 -13.65 -2.56
CA VAL A 120 -20.59 -12.40 -2.44
C VAL A 120 -19.14 -12.72 -2.09
N ASP A 121 -18.19 -12.06 -2.78
CA ASP A 121 -16.78 -12.20 -2.44
C ASP A 121 -16.45 -11.30 -1.24
N LEU A 122 -15.70 -11.81 -0.26
CA LEU A 122 -15.28 -10.95 0.85
C LEU A 122 -14.36 -9.85 0.33
N SER A 123 -13.39 -10.18 -0.51
CA SER A 123 -12.40 -9.22 -1.03
C SER A 123 -11.99 -9.51 -2.47
N THR A 124 -11.07 -8.71 -2.99
CA THR A 124 -10.53 -8.82 -4.35
C THR A 124 -9.03 -9.12 -4.31
N PHE A 125 -8.59 -10.11 -5.07
CA PHE A 125 -7.19 -10.29 -5.41
C PHE A 125 -6.85 -9.43 -6.65
N HIS A 126 -5.90 -8.51 -6.48
CA HIS A 126 -5.46 -7.59 -7.54
C HIS A 126 -4.16 -8.09 -8.18
N PRO A 127 -4.19 -8.68 -9.40
CA PRO A 127 -2.99 -9.26 -10.02
C PRO A 127 -1.92 -8.22 -10.38
N ASN A 128 -2.28 -6.93 -10.43
CA ASN A 128 -1.37 -5.82 -10.71
C ASN A 128 -0.82 -5.13 -9.44
N ALA A 129 -1.14 -5.63 -8.25
CA ALA A 129 -0.76 -5.01 -6.97
C ALA A 129 0.40 -5.74 -6.27
N TYR A 130 1.55 -5.85 -6.95
CA TYR A 130 2.73 -6.54 -6.43
C TYR A 130 3.24 -5.96 -5.09
N ASN A 131 3.05 -4.66 -4.88
CA ASN A 131 3.40 -3.96 -3.65
C ASN A 131 2.56 -4.42 -2.44
N VAL A 132 1.33 -4.88 -2.66
CA VAL A 132 0.47 -5.44 -1.60
C VAL A 132 1.01 -6.80 -1.16
N LEU A 133 1.45 -7.63 -2.10
CA LEU A 133 2.09 -8.92 -1.79
C LEU A 133 3.39 -8.73 -1.00
N ALA A 134 4.20 -7.74 -1.39
CA ALA A 134 5.40 -7.36 -0.64
C ALA A 134 5.03 -6.93 0.80
N GLY A 135 4.02 -6.07 0.93
CA GLY A 135 3.54 -5.59 2.23
C GLY A 135 3.02 -6.72 3.14
N HIS A 136 2.27 -7.69 2.61
CA HIS A 136 1.83 -8.86 3.36
C HIS A 136 2.99 -9.76 3.77
N THR A 137 4.00 -9.91 2.91
CA THR A 137 5.21 -10.64 3.26
C THR A 137 5.93 -9.97 4.43
N MET A 138 6.09 -8.64 4.38
CA MET A 138 6.67 -7.86 5.47
C MET A 138 5.85 -7.98 6.76
N GLN A 139 4.52 -7.94 6.66
CA GLN A 139 3.62 -8.15 7.80
C GLN A 139 3.79 -9.54 8.43
N SER A 140 4.16 -10.56 7.64
CA SER A 140 4.44 -11.92 8.12
C SER A 140 5.88 -12.13 8.62
N GLY A 141 6.67 -11.05 8.74
CA GLY A 141 8.06 -11.07 9.20
C GLY A 141 9.10 -11.36 8.12
N GLY A 142 8.71 -11.40 6.84
CA GLY A 142 9.63 -11.56 5.73
C GLY A 142 10.28 -10.24 5.31
N GLN A 143 11.45 -10.32 4.69
CA GLN A 143 12.16 -9.17 4.16
C GLN A 143 12.71 -9.50 2.77
N TRP A 144 12.12 -8.91 1.73
CA TRP A 144 12.55 -9.16 0.34
C TRP A 144 13.86 -8.49 -0.02
N PHE A 145 14.17 -7.37 0.64
CA PHE A 145 15.33 -6.56 0.35
C PHE A 145 16.04 -6.24 1.66
N ALA A 146 17.32 -6.56 1.73
CA ALA A 146 18.23 -6.09 2.77
C ALA A 146 19.52 -5.61 2.12
N ILE A 147 20.27 -4.81 2.89
CA ILE A 147 21.62 -4.40 2.55
C ILE A 147 22.52 -5.03 3.60
N GLU A 148 23.46 -5.84 3.15
CA GLU A 148 24.53 -6.41 3.98
C GLU A 148 25.86 -5.96 3.36
N ASP A 149 26.64 -5.23 4.14
CA ASP A 149 27.86 -4.55 3.68
C ASP A 149 27.62 -3.66 2.44
N ASP A 150 28.25 -3.98 1.31
CA ASP A 150 28.12 -3.29 0.03
C ASP A 150 27.23 -4.05 -0.97
N ALA A 151 26.47 -5.05 -0.50
CA ALA A 151 25.66 -5.93 -1.34
C ALA A 151 24.16 -5.87 -1.01
N TRP A 152 23.35 -6.08 -2.06
CA TRP A 152 21.92 -6.34 -1.93
C TRP A 152 21.69 -7.80 -1.62
N VAL A 153 20.91 -8.07 -0.57
CA VAL A 153 20.39 -9.40 -0.24
C VAL A 153 18.92 -9.45 -0.63
N LEU A 154 18.58 -10.45 -1.45
CA LEU A 154 17.26 -10.64 -2.02
C LEU A 154 16.66 -11.96 -1.53
N ASP A 155 15.52 -11.92 -0.84
CA ASP A 155 14.80 -13.12 -0.40
C ASP A 155 13.31 -13.07 -0.77
N PHE A 156 13.02 -13.35 -2.04
CA PHE A 156 11.66 -13.45 -2.54
C PHE A 156 11.01 -14.80 -2.26
N LEU A 157 11.79 -15.83 -1.92
CA LEU A 157 11.33 -17.22 -1.88
C LEU A 157 11.39 -17.85 -0.48
N GLY A 158 11.73 -17.07 0.53
CA GLY A 158 11.72 -17.46 1.94
C GLY A 158 10.36 -17.91 2.44
N GLU A 159 10.36 -18.55 3.61
CA GLU A 159 9.17 -19.13 4.22
C GLU A 159 8.01 -18.12 4.40
N PRO A 160 8.24 -16.86 4.83
CA PRO A 160 7.19 -15.86 4.91
C PRO A 160 6.53 -15.57 3.56
N SER A 161 7.33 -15.41 2.50
CA SER A 161 6.85 -15.17 1.12
C SER A 161 5.98 -16.32 0.62
N ARG A 162 6.42 -17.57 0.87
CA ARG A 162 5.67 -18.77 0.47
C ARG A 162 4.35 -18.89 1.21
N ARG A 163 4.32 -18.67 2.53
CA ARG A 163 3.07 -18.68 3.30
C ARG A 163 2.06 -17.67 2.77
N VAL A 164 2.50 -16.45 2.47
CA VAL A 164 1.61 -15.41 1.92
C VAL A 164 1.12 -15.82 0.53
N ALA A 165 2.00 -16.32 -0.34
CA ALA A 165 1.62 -16.78 -1.67
C ALA A 165 0.63 -17.95 -1.60
N GLU A 166 0.87 -18.95 -0.76
CA GLU A 166 0.00 -20.11 -0.56
C GLU A 166 -1.38 -19.70 -0.01
N PHE A 167 -1.42 -18.77 0.94
CA PHE A 167 -2.68 -18.23 1.47
C PHE A 167 -3.54 -17.60 0.38
N TRP A 168 -2.97 -16.67 -0.40
CA TRP A 168 -3.71 -16.00 -1.46
C TRP A 168 -4.06 -16.94 -2.62
N GLN A 169 -3.12 -17.81 -3.02
CA GLN A 169 -3.34 -18.80 -4.08
C GLN A 169 -4.48 -19.75 -3.71
N GLY A 170 -4.53 -20.24 -2.46
CA GLY A 170 -5.61 -21.10 -1.99
C GLY A 170 -6.98 -20.44 -2.13
N LEU A 171 -7.13 -19.19 -1.69
CA LEU A 171 -8.40 -18.46 -1.82
C LEU A 171 -8.80 -18.18 -3.29
N VAL A 172 -7.81 -17.98 -4.16
CA VAL A 172 -8.03 -17.83 -5.61
C VAL A 172 -8.49 -19.15 -6.23
N ASP A 173 -7.83 -20.26 -5.91
CA ASP A 173 -8.17 -21.60 -6.43
C ASP A 173 -9.55 -22.06 -5.96
N GLU A 174 -9.91 -21.73 -4.72
CA GLU A 174 -11.24 -21.95 -4.15
C GLU A 174 -12.32 -21.04 -4.74
N LYS A 175 -11.93 -20.00 -5.50
CA LYS A 175 -12.83 -19.01 -6.13
C LYS A 175 -13.70 -18.26 -5.10
N VAL A 176 -13.13 -17.94 -3.94
CA VAL A 176 -13.79 -17.21 -2.85
C VAL A 176 -13.40 -15.73 -2.76
N LEU A 177 -12.65 -15.27 -3.77
CA LEU A 177 -12.27 -13.89 -3.98
C LEU A 177 -12.66 -13.44 -5.39
N MET A 178 -12.94 -12.15 -5.54
CA MET A 178 -12.97 -11.53 -6.85
C MET A 178 -11.55 -11.47 -7.41
N PHE A 179 -11.38 -11.71 -8.71
CA PHE A 179 -10.11 -11.51 -9.41
C PHE A 179 -10.26 -10.37 -10.41
N ALA A 180 -9.62 -9.23 -10.15
CA ALA A 180 -9.66 -8.07 -11.05
C ALA A 180 -8.51 -7.09 -10.79
N PRO A 181 -7.97 -6.41 -11.82
CA PRO A 181 -7.00 -5.35 -11.62
C PRO A 181 -7.55 -4.23 -10.73
N GLY A 182 -6.71 -3.70 -9.85
CA GLY A 182 -7.02 -2.54 -9.02
C GLY A 182 -7.41 -1.34 -9.89
N SER A 183 -8.36 -0.53 -9.42
CA SER A 183 -8.92 0.63 -10.13
C SER A 183 -9.60 0.33 -11.47
N SER A 184 -9.81 -0.95 -11.82
CA SER A 184 -10.55 -1.31 -13.04
C SER A 184 -12.05 -1.02 -12.91
N GLN A 185 -12.71 -0.78 -14.05
CA GLN A 185 -14.16 -0.59 -14.09
C GLN A 185 -14.91 -1.83 -13.59
N GLN A 186 -14.39 -3.03 -13.86
CA GLN A 186 -14.95 -4.29 -13.38
C GLN A 186 -15.02 -4.31 -11.85
N TRP A 187 -13.91 -3.97 -11.19
CA TRP A 187 -13.79 -3.93 -9.74
C TRP A 187 -14.69 -2.84 -9.12
N LEU A 188 -14.64 -1.62 -9.65
CA LEU A 188 -15.50 -0.52 -9.18
C LEU A 188 -16.99 -0.88 -9.30
N SER A 189 -17.37 -1.53 -10.39
CA SER A 189 -18.75 -1.95 -10.63
C SER A 189 -19.20 -3.05 -9.64
N ALA A 190 -18.30 -3.96 -9.26
CA ALA A 190 -18.58 -5.00 -8.28
C ALA A 190 -18.76 -4.42 -6.87
N LEU A 191 -17.91 -3.47 -6.48
CA LEU A 191 -18.07 -2.71 -5.23
C LEU A 191 -19.40 -1.97 -5.19
N ALA A 192 -19.74 -1.24 -6.26
CA ALA A 192 -20.98 -0.46 -6.34
C ALA A 192 -22.25 -1.31 -6.18
N ARG A 193 -22.24 -2.55 -6.70
CA ARG A 193 -23.36 -3.49 -6.58
C ARG A 193 -23.33 -4.35 -5.31
N GLY A 194 -22.32 -4.20 -4.45
CA GLY A 194 -22.15 -5.04 -3.27
C GLY A 194 -21.80 -6.50 -3.57
N ALA A 195 -21.20 -6.77 -4.74
CA ALA A 195 -20.69 -8.10 -5.08
C ALA A 195 -19.35 -8.43 -4.41
N VAL A 196 -18.66 -7.40 -3.88
CA VAL A 196 -17.48 -7.51 -3.02
C VAL A 196 -17.74 -6.75 -1.73
N ALA A 197 -17.50 -7.38 -0.59
CA ALA A 197 -17.87 -6.83 0.72
C ALA A 197 -16.77 -6.00 1.39
N SER A 198 -15.53 -6.04 0.91
CA SER A 198 -14.40 -5.34 1.53
C SER A 198 -13.29 -4.97 0.56
N HIS A 199 -12.39 -4.11 1.02
CA HIS A 199 -11.17 -3.72 0.34
C HIS A 199 -10.03 -3.53 1.36
N LEU A 200 -8.90 -4.22 1.12
CA LEU A 200 -7.64 -3.98 1.82
C LEU A 200 -6.95 -2.76 1.21
N VAL A 201 -6.87 -1.66 1.96
CA VAL A 201 -6.51 -0.36 1.40
C VAL A 201 -5.90 0.57 2.45
N GLY A 202 -4.97 1.44 2.05
CA GLY A 202 -4.56 2.56 2.89
C GLY A 202 -5.61 3.69 2.93
N PRO A 203 -5.48 4.66 3.87
CA PRO A 203 -6.40 5.79 4.00
C PRO A 203 -6.63 6.56 2.68
N TRP A 204 -5.61 6.68 1.84
CA TRP A 204 -5.69 7.36 0.54
C TRP A 204 -6.74 6.72 -0.39
N GLY A 205 -6.81 5.40 -0.41
CA GLY A 205 -7.71 4.66 -1.29
C GLY A 205 -9.13 4.65 -0.77
N LEU A 206 -9.35 4.76 0.54
CA LEU A 206 -10.69 4.91 1.12
C LEU A 206 -11.36 6.21 0.65
N ALA A 207 -10.64 7.33 0.66
CA ALA A 207 -11.16 8.60 0.14
C ALA A 207 -11.45 8.54 -1.37
N ALA A 208 -10.64 7.81 -2.13
CA ALA A 208 -10.89 7.57 -3.55
C ALA A 208 -12.11 6.68 -3.79
N LEU A 209 -12.32 5.66 -2.94
CA LEU A 209 -13.44 4.74 -3.00
C LEU A 209 -14.77 5.46 -2.74
N VAL A 210 -14.84 6.30 -1.70
CA VAL A 210 -16.01 7.15 -1.41
C VAL A 210 -16.42 8.00 -2.60
N ARG A 211 -15.45 8.55 -3.35
CA ARG A 211 -15.71 9.34 -4.56
C ARG A 211 -16.15 8.49 -5.76
N SER A 212 -15.58 7.28 -5.90
CA SER A 212 -15.73 6.46 -7.11
C SER A 212 -16.97 5.58 -7.09
N VAL A 213 -17.45 5.19 -5.91
CA VAL A 213 -18.66 4.39 -5.73
C VAL A 213 -19.62 5.07 -4.73
N PRO A 214 -20.18 6.24 -5.09
CA PRO A 214 -21.10 6.95 -4.21
C PRO A 214 -22.33 6.07 -3.94
N GLY A 215 -22.70 5.91 -2.66
CA GLY A 215 -23.85 5.09 -2.24
C GLY A 215 -23.50 3.74 -1.60
N THR A 216 -22.21 3.41 -1.45
CA THR A 216 -21.76 2.23 -0.70
C THR A 216 -21.43 2.53 0.77
N SER A 217 -22.05 3.56 1.36
CA SER A 217 -21.90 3.87 2.79
C SER A 217 -22.57 2.78 3.64
N GLY A 218 -21.91 2.39 4.73
CA GLY A 218 -22.38 1.32 5.62
C GLY A 218 -21.23 0.39 5.93
#